data_AF-A0A945A9C4-F1
#
_entry.id   AF-A0A945A9C4-F1
#
_cell.length_a   1.000
_cell.length_b   1.000
_cell.length_c   1.000
_cell.angle_alpha   90.00
_cell.angle_beta   90.00
_cell.angle_gamma   90.00
#
_symmetry.space_group_name_H-M   'P 1'
#
loop_
_entity.id
_entity.type
_entity.pdbx_description
1 polymer ?
#
loop_
_entity_poly.entity_id
_entity_poly.type
_entity_poly.pdbx_seq_one_letter_code
_entity_poly.pdbx_strand_id
1 'polypeptide(L)'
;IPRWTFEKFPQTDDLLGTQMKSVGETMAIGRTFKEALQKGLRSLEVGRAGFGADGKDYDITTLKREDLEHGLRVPNSQRMFFLKAAFDMGLSVDEIFDATKIDRWFLENMREIKEVETELAALME
;
A
#
# COMPACT_ATOMS: atom_id res chain seq x y z
N ILE A 1 -5.42 -10.02 4.27
CA ILE A 1 -5.65 -8.69 3.67
C ILE A 1 -7.04 -8.69 3.05
N PRO A 2 -7.93 -7.74 3.40
CA PRO A 2 -9.28 -7.70 2.86
C PRO A 2 -9.29 -7.41 1.35
N ARG A 3 -10.31 -7.92 0.65
CA ARG A 3 -10.59 -7.65 -0.76
C ARG A 3 -11.84 -6.79 -0.86
N TRP A 4 -11.74 -5.70 -1.63
CA TRP A 4 -12.86 -4.80 -1.94
C TRP A 4 -13.22 -4.88 -3.42
N THR A 5 -14.44 -4.52 -3.80
CA THR A 5 -14.88 -4.44 -5.21
C THR A 5 -15.72 -3.19 -5.46
N PHE A 6 -15.21 -2.03 -5.09
CA PHE A 6 -15.92 -0.74 -5.24
C PHE A 6 -16.23 -0.40 -6.69
N GLU A 7 -15.46 -0.93 -7.66
CA GLU A 7 -15.70 -0.78 -9.10
C GLU A 7 -17.07 -1.31 -9.56
N LYS A 8 -17.68 -2.22 -8.80
CA LYS A 8 -19.02 -2.75 -9.07
C LYS A 8 -20.15 -1.89 -8.46
N PHE A 9 -19.80 -0.92 -7.60
CA PHE A 9 -20.74 -0.10 -6.84
C PHE A 9 -20.34 1.38 -6.90
N PRO A 10 -20.48 2.05 -8.06
CA PRO A 10 -19.95 3.40 -8.30
C PRO A 10 -20.59 4.49 -7.41
N GLN A 11 -21.73 4.22 -6.80
CA GLN A 11 -22.40 5.14 -5.86
C GLN A 11 -21.90 4.98 -4.41
N THR A 12 -20.99 4.04 -4.16
CA THR A 12 -20.46 3.75 -2.83
C THR A 12 -19.09 4.37 -2.67
N ASP A 13 -18.93 5.22 -1.67
CA ASP A 13 -17.63 5.81 -1.34
C ASP A 13 -16.64 4.74 -0.84
N ASP A 14 -15.42 4.77 -1.41
CA ASP A 14 -14.25 3.99 -0.97
C ASP A 14 -13.62 4.60 0.29
N LEU A 15 -14.42 4.60 1.35
CA LEU A 15 -14.02 5.01 2.68
C LEU A 15 -14.24 3.85 3.65
N LEU A 16 -13.19 3.49 4.38
CA LEU A 16 -13.19 2.41 5.34
C LEU A 16 -13.41 2.97 6.74
N GLY A 17 -14.51 2.54 7.37
CA GLY A 17 -14.86 2.90 8.73
C GLY A 17 -14.99 1.67 9.61
N THR A 18 -15.82 1.77 10.63
CA THR A 18 -16.11 0.66 11.55
C THR A 18 -16.99 -0.42 10.92
N GLN A 19 -17.78 -0.08 9.89
CA GLN A 19 -18.62 -1.02 9.16
C GLN A 19 -17.83 -1.72 8.05
N MET A 20 -17.91 -3.05 8.01
CA MET A 20 -17.25 -3.87 7.00
C MET A 20 -17.83 -3.63 5.60
N LYS A 21 -16.94 -3.38 4.63
CA LYS A 21 -17.25 -3.22 3.20
C LYS A 21 -16.50 -4.23 2.29
N SER A 22 -15.63 -5.06 2.85
CA SER A 22 -14.88 -6.06 2.09
C SER A 22 -15.75 -7.25 1.70
N VAL A 23 -15.52 -7.82 0.52
CA VAL A 23 -16.25 -8.97 -0.02
C VAL A 23 -15.54 -10.30 0.20
N GLY A 24 -14.33 -10.25 0.74
CA GLY A 24 -13.51 -11.42 1.05
C GLY A 24 -12.18 -11.00 1.64
N GLU A 25 -11.28 -11.96 1.80
CA GLU A 25 -9.95 -11.75 2.32
C GLU A 25 -8.97 -12.81 1.79
N THR A 26 -7.70 -12.46 1.79
CA THR A 26 -6.61 -13.39 1.52
C THR A 26 -5.72 -13.56 2.74
N MET A 27 -5.18 -14.76 2.92
CA MET A 27 -4.25 -15.10 3.99
C MET A 27 -2.94 -15.59 3.38
N ALA A 28 -1.83 -15.19 3.97
CA ALA A 28 -0.51 -15.66 3.59
C ALA A 28 0.32 -16.00 4.83
N ILE A 29 1.16 -17.02 4.70
CA ILE A 29 2.11 -17.45 5.73
C ILE A 29 3.52 -17.17 5.22
N GLY A 30 4.35 -16.52 6.02
CA GLY A 30 5.77 -16.29 5.74
C GLY A 30 6.58 -16.38 7.04
N ARG A 31 7.88 -16.65 6.94
CA ARG A 31 8.77 -16.66 8.12
C ARG A 31 9.14 -15.26 8.58
N THR A 32 8.88 -14.25 7.76
CA THR A 32 9.02 -12.83 8.08
C THR A 32 7.76 -12.07 7.67
N PHE A 33 7.56 -10.89 8.27
CA PHE A 33 6.46 -10.01 7.88
C PHE A 33 6.53 -9.60 6.41
N LYS A 34 7.72 -9.23 5.92
CA LYS A 34 7.94 -8.82 4.53
C LYS A 34 7.51 -9.91 3.55
N GLU A 35 7.92 -11.16 3.82
CA GLU A 35 7.50 -12.31 3.01
C GLU A 35 5.99 -12.50 3.05
N ALA A 36 5.39 -12.52 4.26
CA ALA A 36 3.96 -12.73 4.42
C ALA A 36 3.13 -11.61 3.76
N LEU A 37 3.56 -10.35 3.89
CA LEU A 37 2.92 -9.19 3.29
C LEU A 37 2.93 -9.28 1.77
N GLN A 38 4.09 -9.49 1.15
CA GLN A 38 4.19 -9.58 -0.31
C GLN A 38 3.38 -10.75 -0.88
N LYS A 39 3.41 -11.91 -0.21
CA LYS A 39 2.56 -13.06 -0.56
C LYS A 39 1.08 -12.72 -0.42
N GLY A 40 0.69 -12.03 0.64
CA GLY A 40 -0.69 -11.58 0.86
C GLY A 40 -1.15 -10.64 -0.24
N LEU A 41 -0.35 -9.64 -0.60
CA LEU A 41 -0.71 -8.63 -1.60
C LEU A 41 -0.88 -9.24 -2.99
N ARG A 42 0.02 -10.13 -3.43
CA ARG A 42 -0.11 -10.78 -4.74
C ARG A 42 -1.29 -11.74 -4.82
N SER A 43 -1.66 -12.38 -3.70
CA SER A 43 -2.79 -13.30 -3.60
C SER A 43 -4.15 -12.61 -3.42
N LEU A 44 -4.22 -11.28 -3.57
CA LEU A 44 -5.49 -10.54 -3.56
C LEU A 44 -6.24 -10.60 -4.90
N GLU A 45 -5.61 -11.10 -5.96
CA GLU A 45 -6.20 -11.15 -7.31
C GLU A 45 -6.73 -9.77 -7.78
N VAL A 46 -5.95 -8.72 -7.47
CA VAL A 46 -6.14 -7.33 -7.94
C VAL A 46 -5.14 -6.96 -9.04
N GLY A 47 -4.37 -7.95 -9.52
CA GLY A 47 -3.31 -7.76 -10.50
C GLY A 47 -2.11 -6.98 -9.96
N ARG A 48 -1.86 -7.02 -8.65
CA ARG A 48 -0.65 -6.46 -8.02
C ARG A 48 0.36 -7.58 -7.77
N ALA A 49 1.65 -7.33 -7.95
CA ALA A 49 2.70 -8.34 -7.74
C ALA A 49 3.20 -8.42 -6.29
N GLY A 50 2.88 -7.42 -5.48
CA GLY A 50 3.37 -7.28 -4.12
C GLY A 50 3.18 -5.85 -3.62
N PHE A 51 4.19 -5.31 -2.95
CA PHE A 51 4.23 -3.92 -2.50
C PHE A 51 4.91 -3.00 -3.53
N GLY A 52 4.47 -3.07 -4.79
CA GLY A 52 4.99 -2.27 -5.90
C GLY A 52 5.72 -3.08 -6.97
N ALA A 53 6.49 -2.38 -7.81
CA ALA A 53 7.33 -2.90 -8.90
C ALA A 53 6.58 -3.72 -9.97
N ASP A 54 5.28 -3.42 -10.15
CA ASP A 54 4.39 -4.11 -11.10
C ASP A 54 3.88 -3.21 -12.23
N GLY A 55 4.43 -1.99 -12.34
CA GLY A 55 4.04 -0.99 -13.33
C GLY A 55 2.69 -0.32 -13.04
N LYS A 56 2.10 -0.55 -11.86
CA LYS A 56 0.82 0.04 -11.42
C LYS A 56 0.97 0.95 -10.20
N ASP A 57 2.21 1.32 -9.87
CA ASP A 57 2.49 2.28 -8.82
C ASP A 57 2.04 3.69 -9.23
N TYR A 58 1.73 4.52 -8.23
CA TYR A 58 1.41 5.91 -8.50
C TYR A 58 2.64 6.62 -9.05
N ASP A 59 2.45 7.34 -10.16
CA ASP A 59 3.49 8.21 -10.69
C ASP A 59 3.66 9.43 -9.76
N ILE A 60 4.77 9.45 -9.03
CA ILE A 60 5.09 10.51 -8.07
C ILE A 60 5.34 11.87 -8.71
N THR A 61 5.53 11.93 -10.03
CA THR A 61 5.69 13.21 -10.76
C THR A 61 4.36 13.91 -11.02
N THR A 62 3.27 13.14 -11.03
CA THR A 62 1.92 13.63 -11.33
C THR A 62 0.96 13.53 -10.15
N LEU A 63 1.23 12.66 -9.17
CA LEU A 63 0.45 12.55 -7.94
C LEU A 63 0.60 13.83 -7.09
N LYS A 64 -0.52 14.53 -6.85
CA LYS A 64 -0.51 15.72 -6.02
C LYS A 64 -0.30 15.36 -4.55
N ARG A 65 0.37 16.26 -3.83
CA ARG A 65 0.63 16.09 -2.39
C ARG A 65 -0.67 16.01 -1.60
N GLU A 66 -1.68 16.80 -1.97
CA GLU A 66 -2.98 16.79 -1.30
C GLU A 66 -3.70 15.43 -1.44
N ASP A 67 -3.61 14.83 -2.63
CA ASP A 67 -4.21 13.52 -2.90
C ASP A 67 -3.49 12.41 -2.14
N LEU A 68 -2.16 12.45 -2.06
CA LEU A 68 -1.36 11.55 -1.23
C LEU A 68 -1.74 11.67 0.26
N GLU A 69 -1.75 12.90 0.79
CA GLU A 69 -2.07 13.15 2.19
C GLU A 69 -3.48 12.69 2.55
N HIS A 70 -4.45 12.93 1.66
CA HIS A 70 -5.80 12.43 1.83
C HIS A 70 -5.83 10.89 1.81
N GLY A 71 -5.19 10.27 0.82
CA GLY A 71 -5.10 8.81 0.67
C GLY A 71 -4.40 8.11 1.85
N LEU A 72 -3.49 8.80 2.54
CA LEU A 72 -2.85 8.34 3.77
C LEU A 72 -3.72 8.56 5.01
N ARG A 73 -4.41 9.71 5.14
CA ARG A 73 -5.19 10.04 6.34
C ARG A 73 -6.53 9.34 6.40
N VAL A 74 -7.23 9.26 5.28
CA VAL A 74 -8.57 8.67 5.19
C VAL A 74 -8.44 7.20 4.79
N PRO A 75 -8.77 6.24 5.67
CA PRO A 75 -8.71 4.82 5.33
C PRO A 75 -9.54 4.50 4.08
N ASN A 76 -8.91 3.89 3.07
CA ASN A 76 -9.50 3.54 1.77
C ASN A 76 -8.88 2.22 1.26
N SER A 77 -9.48 1.60 0.23
CA SER A 77 -9.02 0.31 -0.31
C SER A 77 -7.62 0.36 -0.93
N GLN A 78 -7.18 1.54 -1.37
CA GLN A 78 -5.89 1.78 -2.03
C GLN A 78 -4.80 2.27 -1.08
N ARG A 79 -5.09 2.42 0.22
CA ARG A 79 -4.18 3.03 1.20
C ARG A 79 -2.83 2.34 1.27
N MET A 80 -2.80 1.01 1.07
CA MET A 80 -1.54 0.26 0.97
C MET A 80 -0.61 0.81 -0.13
N PHE A 81 -1.16 1.23 -1.26
CA PHE A 81 -0.37 1.73 -2.39
C PHE A 81 -0.05 3.22 -2.26
N PHE A 82 -0.86 3.99 -1.53
CA PHE A 82 -0.47 5.33 -1.06
C PHE A 82 0.72 5.27 -0.10
N LEU A 83 0.83 4.23 0.75
CA LEU A 83 2.02 4.02 1.58
C LEU A 83 3.28 3.82 0.73
N LYS A 84 3.20 3.03 -0.35
CA LYS A 84 4.31 2.86 -1.29
C LYS A 84 4.70 4.19 -1.95
N ALA A 85 3.72 4.92 -2.47
CA ALA A 85 3.94 6.24 -3.07
C ALA A 85 4.57 7.24 -2.09
N ALA A 86 4.17 7.20 -0.80
CA ALA A 86 4.78 8.02 0.23
C ALA A 86 6.27 7.74 0.41
N PHE A 87 6.68 6.47 0.44
CA PHE A 87 8.08 6.09 0.50
C PHE A 87 8.84 6.47 -0.78
N ASP A 88 8.20 6.38 -1.95
CA ASP A 88 8.80 6.79 -3.22
C ASP A 88 9.00 8.32 -3.30
N MET A 89 8.11 9.09 -2.67
CA MET A 89 8.27 10.53 -2.46
C MET A 89 9.24 10.90 -1.32
N GLY A 90 9.84 9.90 -0.66
CA GLY A 90 10.84 10.12 0.39
C GLY A 90 10.27 10.55 1.74
N LEU A 91 8.97 10.33 2.01
CA LEU A 91 8.41 10.57 3.34
C LEU A 91 9.04 9.62 4.37
N SER A 92 9.30 10.15 5.57
CA SER A 92 9.79 9.37 6.69
C SER A 92 8.70 8.47 7.29
N VAL A 93 9.15 7.45 8.02
CA VAL A 93 8.25 6.57 8.80
C VAL A 93 7.43 7.37 9.81
N ASP A 94 8.00 8.42 10.40
CA ASP A 94 7.30 9.28 11.36
C ASP A 94 6.19 10.11 10.71
N GLU A 95 6.44 10.70 9.54
CA GLU A 95 5.41 11.43 8.79
C GLU A 95 4.25 10.51 8.38
N ILE A 96 4.56 9.30 7.92
CA ILE A 96 3.56 8.31 7.53
C ILE A 96 2.80 7.80 8.77
N PHE A 97 3.49 7.56 9.89
CA PHE A 97 2.85 7.23 11.16
C PHE A 97 1.90 8.34 11.60
N ASP A 98 2.30 9.60 11.47
CA ASP A 98 1.46 10.72 11.92
C ASP A 98 0.21 10.89 11.08
N ALA A 99 0.29 10.63 9.77
CA ALA A 99 -0.86 10.61 8.89
C ALA A 99 -1.76 9.38 9.11
N THR A 100 -1.18 8.22 9.41
CA THR A 100 -1.90 6.95 9.28
C THR A 100 -2.26 6.26 10.59
N LYS A 101 -1.45 6.50 11.61
CA LYS A 101 -1.39 5.78 12.90
C LYS A 101 -1.12 4.27 12.76
N ILE A 102 -0.64 3.81 11.61
CA ILE A 102 -0.08 2.46 11.44
C ILE A 102 1.22 2.41 12.22
N ASP A 103 1.39 1.39 13.07
CA ASP A 103 2.57 1.27 13.92
C ASP A 103 3.88 1.32 13.11
N ARG A 104 4.87 2.03 13.67
CA ARG A 104 6.17 2.26 13.05
C ARG A 104 6.87 0.97 12.66
N TRP A 105 6.70 -0.11 13.42
CA TRP A 105 7.30 -1.40 13.11
C TRP A 105 6.85 -1.95 11.75
N PHE A 106 5.56 -1.82 11.42
CA PHE A 106 5.07 -2.24 10.10
C PHE A 106 5.60 -1.34 8.99
N LEU A 107 5.58 -0.02 9.23
CA LEU A 107 6.06 0.98 8.26
C LEU A 107 7.56 0.81 7.97
N GLU A 108 8.37 0.52 8.98
CA GLU A 108 9.79 0.25 8.84
C GLU A 108 10.03 -0.97 7.93
N ASN A 109 9.32 -2.06 8.19
CA ASN A 109 9.43 -3.26 7.35
C ASN A 109 9.00 -3.00 5.91
N MET A 110 8.02 -2.13 5.69
CA MET A 110 7.58 -1.73 4.35
C MET A 110 8.59 -0.81 3.66
N ARG A 111 9.24 0.11 4.41
CA ARG A 111 10.33 0.95 3.90
C ARG A 111 11.50 0.09 3.41
N GLU A 112 11.91 -0.90 4.19
CA GLU A 112 12.97 -1.84 3.81
C GLU A 112 12.64 -2.62 2.52
N ILE A 113 11.37 -2.96 2.25
CA ILE A 113 10.98 -3.57 0.98
C ILE A 113 11.24 -2.61 -0.18
N LYS A 114 10.86 -1.32 -0.02
CA LYS A 114 11.09 -0.27 -1.02
C LYS A 114 12.58 0.01 -1.23
N GLU A 115 13.39 -0.05 -0.17
CA GLU A 115 14.85 0.12 -0.26
C GLU A 115 15.46 -0.97 -1.15
N VAL A 116 15.11 -2.24 -0.92
CA VAL A 116 15.55 -3.36 -1.76
C VAL A 116 15.08 -3.21 -3.21
N GLU A 117 13.84 -2.75 -3.44
CA GLU A 117 13.35 -2.43 -4.78
C GLU A 117 14.25 -1.38 -5.47
N THR A 118 14.64 -0.33 -4.75
CA THR A 118 15.51 0.74 -5.26
C THR A 118 16.90 0.19 -5.60
N GLU A 119 17.47 -0.66 -4.73
CA GLU A 119 18.75 -1.32 -4.97
C GLU A 119 18.72 -2.21 -6.22
N LEU A 120 17.66 -3.01 -6.39
CA LEU A 120 17.50 -3.87 -7.56
C LEU A 120 17.33 -3.08 -8.86
N ALA A 121 16.58 -1.97 -8.83
CA ALA A 121 16.42 -1.11 -9.99
C ALA A 121 17.76 -0.50 -10.46
N ALA A 122 18.61 -0.07 -9.52
CA ALA A 122 19.94 0.48 -9.82
C ALA A 122 20.91 -0.54 -10.43
N LEU A 123 20.67 -1.85 -10.25
CA LEU A 123 21.48 -2.92 -10.86
C LEU A 123 21.05 -3.24 -12.30
N MET A 124 19.90 -2.73 -12.74
CA MET A 124 19.35 -2.97 -14.08
C MET A 124 19.71 -1.84 -15.07
N GLU A 125 20.30 -0.74 -14.58
CA GLU A 125 20.90 0.35 -15.37
C GLU A 125 22.36 0.05 -15.72
#